data_AF-A0A4R9B9K4-F1
#
_entry.id   AF-A0A4R9B9K4-F1
#
_cell.length_a   1.000
_cell.length_b   1.000
_cell.length_c   1.000
_cell.angle_alpha   90.00
_cell.angle_beta   90.00
_cell.angle_gamma   90.00
#
_symmetry.space_group_name_H-M   'P 1'
#
loop_
_entity.id
_entity.type
_entity.pdbx_description
1 polymer ?
#
loop_
_entity_poly.entity_id
_entity_poly.type
_entity_poly.pdbx_seq_one_letter_code
_entity_poly.pdbx_strand_id
1 'polypeptide(L)'
;MVGGRQALTASISARENEALKRLGTVTGGQSLCSLSRGSGPVPAVKYYEGEVAVLAEARRAIRRLPLGPEDDAAAREVLRDLRDRWTAQVDNPGRDGVRWAGYLAGGVDAVERLIAWYALALRGQRRRMDS
;
A
#
# COMPACT_ATOMS: atom_id res chain seq x y z
N MET A 1 15.91 -18.95 7.18
CA MET A 1 15.79 -17.48 7.30
C MET A 1 14.91 -16.99 6.17
N VAL A 2 13.82 -16.29 6.47
CA VAL A 2 13.01 -15.59 5.46
C VAL A 2 13.73 -14.26 5.21
N GLY A 3 14.27 -14.04 4.01
CA GLY A 3 14.98 -12.80 3.68
C GLY A 3 14.07 -11.57 3.81
N GLY A 4 14.64 -10.38 4.05
CA GLY A 4 13.90 -9.14 4.27
C GLY A 4 12.86 -8.85 3.18
N ARG A 5 13.22 -9.10 1.92
CA ARG A 5 12.32 -9.03 0.76
C ARG A 5 11.15 -10.01 0.79
N GLN A 6 11.36 -11.24 1.27
CA GLN A 6 10.31 -12.25 1.36
C GLN A 6 9.33 -11.89 2.48
N ALA A 7 9.83 -11.42 3.62
CA ALA A 7 9.00 -10.87 4.70
C ALA A 7 8.21 -9.65 4.22
N LEU A 8 8.83 -8.74 3.46
CA LEU A 8 8.16 -7.60 2.85
C LEU A 8 7.05 -8.02 1.88
N THR A 9 7.32 -8.98 1.00
CA THR A 9 6.33 -9.48 0.04
C THR A 9 5.12 -10.10 0.74
N ALA A 10 5.36 -10.89 1.79
CA ALA A 10 4.29 -11.47 2.62
C ALA A 10 3.48 -10.38 3.34
N SER A 11 4.16 -9.37 3.90
CA SER A 11 3.56 -8.22 4.57
C SER A 11 2.67 -7.38 3.64
N ILE A 12 3.12 -7.14 2.41
CA ILE A 12 2.32 -6.46 1.37
C ILE A 12 1.07 -7.28 1.04
N SER A 13 1.24 -8.58 0.80
CA SER A 13 0.13 -9.46 0.40
C SER A 13 -0.92 -9.56 1.51
N ALA A 14 -0.49 -9.65 2.77
CA ALA A 14 -1.39 -9.66 3.92
C ALA A 14 -2.21 -8.36 4.03
N ARG A 15 -1.57 -7.20 3.83
CA ARG A 15 -2.24 -5.88 3.86
C ARG A 15 -3.18 -5.68 2.67
N GLU A 16 -2.80 -6.13 1.48
CA GLU A 16 -3.64 -6.05 0.27
C GLU A 16 -4.92 -6.86 0.49
N ASN A 17 -4.80 -8.09 1.02
CA ASN A 17 -5.94 -8.93 1.36
C ASN A 17 -6.83 -8.32 2.45
N GLU A 18 -6.25 -7.70 3.47
CA GLU A 18 -7.00 -7.01 4.53
C GLU A 18 -7.76 -5.79 3.98
N ALA A 19 -7.12 -4.97 3.14
CA ALA A 19 -7.78 -3.84 2.49
C ALA A 19 -8.94 -4.29 1.59
N LEU A 20 -8.77 -5.39 0.84
CA LEU A 20 -9.84 -6.00 0.04
C LEU A 20 -11.02 -6.47 0.91
N LYS A 21 -10.75 -7.09 2.07
CA LYS A 21 -11.81 -7.49 3.01
C LYS A 21 -12.58 -6.29 3.53
N ARG A 22 -11.86 -5.24 3.97
CA ARG A 22 -12.47 -3.99 4.45
C ARG A 22 -13.29 -3.31 3.38
N LEU A 23 -12.78 -3.28 2.14
CA LEU A 23 -13.51 -2.79 0.98
C LEU A 23 -14.83 -3.58 0.81
N GLY A 24 -14.76 -4.91 0.82
CA GLY A 24 -15.95 -5.77 0.74
C GLY A 24 -16.96 -5.53 1.87
N THR A 25 -16.49 -5.27 3.08
CA THR A 25 -17.36 -4.95 4.22
C THR A 25 -18.06 -3.60 4.03
N VAL A 26 -17.33 -2.54 3.65
CA VAL A 26 -17.94 -1.22 3.45
C VAL A 26 -18.84 -1.14 2.22
N THR A 27 -18.64 -2.02 1.24
CA THR A 27 -19.53 -2.15 0.08
C THR A 27 -20.73 -3.05 0.34
N GLY A 28 -20.83 -3.69 1.52
CA GLY A 28 -21.88 -4.67 1.80
C GLY A 28 -21.85 -5.87 0.85
N GLY A 29 -20.68 -6.23 0.32
CA GLY A 29 -20.51 -7.26 -0.71
C GLY A 29 -21.04 -6.87 -2.10
N GLN A 30 -21.52 -5.63 -2.29
CA GLN A 30 -21.99 -5.15 -3.58
C GLN A 30 -20.82 -4.73 -4.49
N SER A 31 -21.07 -4.78 -5.79
CA SER A 31 -20.12 -4.25 -6.77
C SER A 31 -20.00 -2.72 -6.65
N LEU A 32 -18.80 -2.17 -6.86
CA LEU A 32 -18.54 -0.73 -6.85
C LEU A 32 -19.39 0.03 -7.90
N CYS A 33 -19.72 -0.65 -9.00
CA CYS A 33 -20.62 -0.14 -10.04
C CYS A 33 -22.06 0.04 -9.53
N SER A 34 -22.52 -0.82 -8.61
CA SER A 34 -23.83 -0.70 -7.97
C SER A 34 -23.86 0.46 -6.97
N LEU A 35 -22.79 0.65 -6.20
CA LEU A 35 -22.69 1.71 -5.18
C LEU A 35 -22.49 3.10 -5.75
N SER A 36 -21.86 3.24 -6.92
CA SER A 36 -21.70 4.55 -7.57
C SER A 36 -23.04 5.22 -7.94
N ARG A 37 -24.16 4.46 -7.94
CA ARG A 37 -25.53 4.94 -8.19
C ARG A 37 -26.34 5.18 -6.91
N GLY A 38 -25.84 4.79 -5.74
CA GLY A 38 -26.50 4.94 -4.44
C GLY A 38 -25.69 5.86 -3.52
N SER A 39 -26.36 6.64 -2.68
CA SER A 39 -25.78 7.62 -1.75
C SER A 39 -25.13 6.98 -0.50
N GLY A 40 -24.39 5.87 -0.65
CA GLY A 40 -23.60 5.28 0.44
C GLY A 40 -22.43 6.18 0.86
N PRO A 41 -21.77 5.93 2.01
CA PRO A 41 -20.62 6.71 2.47
C PRO A 41 -19.39 6.46 1.58
N VAL A 42 -19.37 7.17 0.45
CA VAL A 42 -18.31 7.22 -0.55
C VAL A 42 -16.89 7.42 0.01
N PRO A 43 -16.66 8.16 1.11
CA PRO A 43 -15.29 8.40 1.62
C PRO A 43 -14.55 7.12 2.02
N ALA A 44 -15.21 6.19 2.71
CA ALA A 44 -14.56 4.96 3.20
C ALA A 44 -14.25 3.97 2.06
N VAL A 45 -15.14 3.88 1.06
CA VAL A 45 -14.95 3.03 -0.12
C VAL A 45 -13.72 3.49 -0.90
N LYS A 46 -13.63 4.79 -1.21
CA LYS A 46 -12.50 5.33 -1.97
C LYS A 46 -11.17 5.21 -1.23
N TYR A 47 -11.20 5.40 0.08
CA TYR A 47 -10.03 5.17 0.92
C TYR A 47 -9.50 3.73 0.78
N TYR A 48 -10.33 2.70 0.93
CA TYR A 48 -9.87 1.31 0.78
C TYR A 48 -9.52 0.94 -0.67
N GLU A 49 -10.16 1.54 -1.68
CA GLU A 49 -9.71 1.40 -3.07
C GLU A 49 -8.27 1.91 -3.26
N GLY A 50 -7.92 3.03 -2.61
CA GLY A 50 -6.57 3.60 -2.60
C GLY A 50 -5.54 2.67 -1.95
N GLU A 51 -5.86 2.13 -0.77
CA GLU A 51 -5.00 1.17 -0.07
C GLU A 51 -4.70 -0.06 -0.94
N VAL A 52 -5.72 -0.65 -1.58
CA VAL A 52 -5.55 -1.83 -2.45
C VAL A 52 -4.66 -1.48 -3.65
N ALA A 53 -4.91 -0.34 -4.29
CA ALA A 53 -4.19 0.08 -5.48
C ALA A 53 -2.69 0.28 -5.22
N VAL A 54 -2.32 1.01 -4.16
CA VAL A 54 -0.90 1.24 -3.83
C VAL A 54 -0.20 -0.05 -3.41
N LEU A 55 -0.88 -0.95 -2.70
CA LEU A 55 -0.29 -2.21 -2.23
C LEU A 55 -0.05 -3.18 -3.38
N ALA A 56 -0.97 -3.24 -4.35
CA ALA A 56 -0.77 -3.98 -5.59
C ALA A 56 0.40 -3.41 -6.41
N GLU A 57 0.54 -2.08 -6.46
CA GLU A 57 1.67 -1.42 -7.11
C GLU A 57 3.01 -1.71 -6.41
N ALA A 58 3.06 -1.60 -5.08
CA ALA A 58 4.21 -1.96 -4.26
C ALA A 58 4.63 -3.42 -4.50
N ARG A 59 3.66 -4.35 -4.50
CA ARG A 59 3.93 -5.77 -4.78
C ARG A 59 4.56 -5.98 -6.15
N ARG A 60 4.04 -5.32 -7.18
CA ARG A 60 4.60 -5.40 -8.54
C ARG A 60 6.01 -4.82 -8.61
N ALA A 61 6.24 -3.68 -7.97
CA ALA A 61 7.55 -3.03 -7.96
C ALA A 61 8.61 -3.87 -7.22
N ILE A 62 8.30 -4.36 -6.02
CA ILE A 62 9.20 -5.23 -5.24
C ILE A 62 9.48 -6.54 -5.97
N ARG A 63 8.53 -7.11 -6.72
CA ARG A 63 8.78 -8.32 -7.53
C ARG A 63 9.76 -8.09 -8.68
N ARG A 64 9.86 -6.87 -9.20
CA ARG A 64 10.77 -6.52 -10.32
C ARG A 64 12.20 -6.24 -9.88
N LEU A 65 12.46 -6.07 -8.57
CA LEU A 65 13.81 -5.86 -8.08
C LEU A 65 14.72 -7.06 -8.44
N PRO A 66 15.96 -6.83 -8.88
CA PRO A 66 16.94 -7.90 -9.00
C PRO A 66 17.18 -8.57 -7.64
N LEU A 67 17.64 -9.82 -7.63
CA LEU A 67 18.03 -10.51 -6.40
C LEU A 67 19.50 -10.22 -6.12
N GLY A 68 19.82 -9.79 -4.91
CA GLY A 68 21.19 -9.45 -4.53
C GLY A 68 21.34 -8.99 -3.07
N PRO A 69 22.60 -8.73 -2.65
CA PRO A 69 22.91 -8.30 -1.29
C PRO A 69 22.32 -6.92 -0.93
N GLU A 70 21.97 -6.11 -1.93
CA GLU A 70 21.39 -4.78 -1.75
C GLU A 70 19.85 -4.76 -1.78
N ASP A 71 19.20 -5.94 -1.77
CA ASP A 71 17.74 -6.10 -1.87
C ASP A 71 16.97 -5.21 -0.89
N ASP A 72 17.45 -5.10 0.35
CA ASP A 72 16.77 -4.29 1.37
C ASP A 72 16.89 -2.78 1.12
N ALA A 73 18.01 -2.32 0.53
CA ALA A 73 18.18 -0.91 0.17
C ALA A 73 17.30 -0.55 -1.04
N ALA A 74 17.32 -1.38 -2.08
CA ALA A 74 16.48 -1.21 -3.25
C ALA A 74 14.98 -1.26 -2.90
N ALA A 75 14.58 -2.16 -2.00
CA ALA A 75 13.20 -2.22 -1.52
C ALA A 75 12.78 -0.96 -0.77
N ARG A 76 13.65 -0.38 0.07
CA ARG A 76 13.35 0.90 0.75
C ARG A 76 13.18 2.03 -0.24
N GLU A 77 14.04 2.09 -1.26
CA GLU A 77 13.96 3.15 -2.27
C GLU A 77 12.67 3.07 -3.07
N VAL A 78 12.32 1.88 -3.55
CA VAL A 78 11.05 1.64 -4.26
C VAL A 78 9.83 2.10 -3.43
N LEU A 79 9.83 1.86 -2.12
CA LEU A 79 8.72 2.28 -1.27
C LEU A 79 8.66 3.80 -1.08
N ARG A 80 9.81 4.47 -0.99
CA ARG A 80 9.88 5.94 -0.92
C ARG A 80 9.43 6.58 -2.22
N ASP A 81 9.93 6.09 -3.35
CA ASP A 81 9.52 6.54 -4.68
C ASP A 81 8.01 6.38 -4.88
N LEU A 82 7.45 5.27 -4.41
CA LEU A 82 6.00 5.03 -4.46
C LEU A 82 5.23 6.05 -3.61
N ARG A 83 5.68 6.32 -2.37
CA ARG A 83 5.08 7.34 -1.50
C ARG A 83 5.13 8.72 -2.17
N ASP A 84 6.28 9.10 -2.71
CA ASP A 84 6.49 10.43 -3.28
C ASP A 84 5.62 10.61 -4.54
N ARG A 85 5.55 9.59 -5.41
CA ARG A 85 4.66 9.60 -6.57
C ARG A 85 3.19 9.66 -6.19
N TRP A 86 2.75 8.99 -5.12
CA TRP A 86 1.35 9.04 -4.68
C TRP A 86 1.01 10.38 -4.04
N THR A 87 1.91 10.94 -3.24
CA THR A 87 1.74 12.24 -2.59
C THR A 87 1.66 13.36 -3.63
N ALA A 88 2.50 13.32 -4.67
CA ALA A 88 2.52 14.30 -5.74
C ALA A 88 1.24 14.33 -6.59
N GLN A 89 0.38 13.30 -6.51
CA GLN A 89 -0.88 13.27 -7.26
C GLN A 89 -1.95 14.20 -6.68
N VAL A 90 -1.72 14.81 -5.51
CA VAL A 90 -2.65 15.80 -4.93
C VAL A 90 -2.88 16.99 -5.86
N ASP A 91 -1.85 17.37 -6.62
CA ASP A 91 -1.87 18.53 -7.52
C ASP A 91 -2.22 18.17 -8.97
N ASN A 92 -2.67 16.93 -9.24
CA ASN A 92 -2.94 16.50 -10.62
C ASN A 92 -4.18 17.19 -11.21
N PRO A 93 -4.04 17.97 -12.30
CA PRO A 93 -5.17 18.61 -12.96
C PRO A 93 -6.21 17.58 -13.42
N GLY A 94 -7.49 17.82 -13.15
CA GLY A 94 -8.59 16.94 -13.54
C GLY A 94 -8.79 15.73 -12.62
N ARG A 95 -8.07 15.65 -11.49
CA ARG A 95 -8.36 14.71 -10.40
C ARG A 95 -8.62 15.49 -9.12
N ASP A 96 -9.87 15.87 -8.93
CA ASP A 96 -10.33 16.72 -7.83
C ASP A 96 -11.48 16.08 -7.03
N GLY A 97 -11.84 16.74 -5.92
CA GLY A 97 -12.98 16.38 -5.09
C GLY A 97 -12.72 15.32 -4.02
N VAL A 98 -13.70 15.18 -3.12
CA VAL A 98 -13.61 14.35 -1.90
C VAL A 98 -13.37 12.87 -2.18
N ARG A 99 -13.83 12.35 -3.33
CA ARG A 99 -13.62 10.95 -3.74
C ARG A 99 -12.16 10.69 -4.07
N TRP A 100 -11.56 11.62 -4.81
CA TRP A 100 -10.15 11.56 -5.18
C TRP A 100 -9.25 11.74 -3.96
N ALA A 101 -9.56 12.72 -3.11
CA ALA A 101 -8.83 12.94 -1.86
C ALA A 101 -8.85 11.69 -0.96
N GLY A 102 -10.00 11.03 -0.81
CA GLY A 102 -10.10 9.78 -0.04
C GLY A 102 -9.26 8.65 -0.64
N TYR A 103 -9.27 8.50 -1.97
CA TYR A 103 -8.45 7.52 -2.68
C TYR A 103 -6.95 7.75 -2.48
N LEU A 104 -6.48 8.99 -2.61
CA LEU A 104 -5.09 9.31 -2.38
C LEU A 104 -4.69 9.11 -0.93
N ALA A 105 -5.51 9.55 0.03
CA ALA A 105 -5.25 9.38 1.46
C ALA A 105 -5.05 7.90 1.82
N GLY A 106 -5.92 7.01 1.34
CA GLY A 106 -5.77 5.57 1.59
C GLY A 106 -4.47 5.00 1.02
N GLY A 107 -4.10 5.39 -0.20
CA GLY A 107 -2.83 4.96 -0.79
C GLY A 107 -1.61 5.47 -0.03
N VAL A 108 -1.56 6.76 0.31
CA VAL A 108 -0.44 7.35 1.07
C VAL A 108 -0.31 6.68 2.44
N ASP A 109 -1.41 6.56 3.18
CA ASP A 109 -1.42 5.92 4.50
C ASP A 109 -0.92 4.47 4.44
N ALA A 110 -1.32 3.71 3.42
CA ALA A 110 -0.90 2.31 3.27
C ALA A 110 0.60 2.16 3.01
N VAL A 111 1.19 3.00 2.15
CA VAL A 111 2.64 2.94 1.87
C VAL A 111 3.45 3.45 3.06
N GLU A 112 2.99 4.47 3.79
CA GLU A 112 3.67 4.96 5.00
C GLU A 112 3.72 3.89 6.10
N ARG A 113 2.59 3.21 6.36
CA ARG A 113 2.54 2.10 7.32
C ARG A 113 3.46 0.94 6.91
N LEU A 114 3.60 0.69 5.60
CA LEU A 114 4.49 -0.34 5.08
C LEU A 114 5.96 0.03 5.29
N ILE A 115 6.35 1.28 4.99
CA ILE A 115 7.71 1.81 5.22
C ILE A 115 8.08 1.70 6.71
N ALA A 116 7.19 2.17 7.59
CA ALA A 116 7.43 2.14 9.03
C ALA A 116 7.62 0.71 9.56
N TRP A 117 6.75 -0.21 9.13
CA TRP A 117 6.85 -1.63 9.49
C TRP A 117 8.17 -2.25 9.00
N TYR A 118 8.57 -1.99 7.76
CA TYR A 118 9.78 -2.61 7.19
C TYR A 118 11.05 -2.10 7.88
N ALA A 119 11.10 -0.81 8.23
CA ALA A 119 12.20 -0.25 9.01
C ALA A 119 12.32 -0.89 10.41
N LEU A 120 11.20 -1.27 11.05
CA LEU A 120 11.21 -2.01 12.31
C LEU A 120 11.67 -3.46 12.13
N ALA A 121 11.17 -4.14 11.10
CA ALA A 121 11.52 -5.52 10.80
C ALA A 121 13.04 -5.69 10.59
N LEU A 122 13.65 -4.80 9.81
CA LEU A 122 15.10 -4.82 9.54
C LEU A 122 15.95 -4.57 10.80
N ARG A 123 15.51 -3.66 11.68
CA ARG A 123 16.17 -3.43 12.99
C ARG A 123 16.09 -4.67 13.89
N GLY A 124 14.96 -5.37 13.87
CA GLY A 124 14.77 -6.63 14.60
C GLY A 124 15.69 -7.74 14.08
N GLN A 125 15.89 -7.82 12.76
CA GLN A 125 16.75 -8.81 12.14
C GLN A 125 18.23 -8.58 12.45
N ARG A 126 18.71 -7.32 12.39
CA ARG A 126 20.10 -6.98 12.72
C ARG A 126 20.49 -7.36 14.15
N ARG A 127 19.63 -7.04 15.13
CA ARG A 127 19.87 -7.42 16.54
C ARG A 127 20.01 -8.93 16.76
N ARG A 128 19.33 -9.76 15.98
CA ARG A 128 19.45 -11.23 16.08
C ARG A 128 20.72 -11.79 15.46
N MET A 129 21.43 -11.03 14.62
CA MET A 129 22.70 -11.45 14.04
C MET A 129 23.89 -11.11 14.95
N ASP A 130 23.74 -10.08 15.78
CA ASP A 130 24.77 -9.60 16.71
C ASP A 130 24.70 -10.30 18.10
N SER A 131 23.75 -11.22 18.31
CA SER A 131 23.55 -12.00 19.54
C SER A 131 23.94 -13.46 19.32
#